data_AF-A0A166MJA8-F1
#
_entry.id   AF-A0A166MJA8-F1
#
_cell.length_a   1.000
_cell.length_b   1.000
_cell.length_c   1.000
_cell.angle_alpha   90.00
_cell.angle_beta   90.00
_cell.angle_gamma   90.00
#
_symmetry.space_group_name_H-M   'P 1'
#
loop_
_entity.id
_entity.type
_entity.pdbx_description
1 polymer ?
#
loop_
_entity_poly.entity_id
_entity_poly.type
_entity_poly.pdbx_seq_one_letter_code
_entity_poly.pdbx_strand_id
1 'polypeptide(L)'
;MSLYQTDWSKRPLVEEALPRVHILEIWLESIYRLQLEKVLSNPAPLLRVFHLNVRLFNTILPRDVIPAFSRAEEVLWVHTKWTMQAEFHCYLFDFFPKVRKLRLNGGGMEFRNAPLPVTVIERFKQLELLELQFIGEYIPGFFRHLPMHSLPQLLISDAEEDGVYAAQDPLRSPFHLSIYATSGAEFVITVEGQKPKLVRHLLEAHKYYKPGSQLTNALLDNEEFAAQLATLEIHTSLWSMLHPWLPSFVSLPKLIVEIDEYTSKSVTLQLEALPCPALQALVLQAKHDFVYIAAEEVLAFVDRITLQAVRLELCRVFVDGSLDLLAGRFSPVVRTQDRIGPSKHPTC
;
A
#
# COMPACT_ATOMS: atom_id res chain seq x y z
N MET A 1 -16.08 4.33 17.63
CA MET A 1 -17.56 4.19 17.73
C MET A 1 -18.08 3.98 16.32
N SER A 2 -18.75 2.86 16.06
CA SER A 2 -19.36 2.58 14.76
C SER A 2 -20.87 2.84 14.85
N LEU A 3 -21.38 3.68 13.96
CA LEU A 3 -22.79 4.02 13.86
C LEU A 3 -23.37 3.34 12.63
N TYR A 4 -24.22 2.34 12.89
CA TYR A 4 -25.01 1.68 11.87
C TYR A 4 -26.39 2.32 11.80
N GLN A 5 -26.84 2.59 10.57
CA GLN A 5 -28.06 3.32 10.25
C GLN A 5 -29.36 2.72 10.83
N THR A 6 -29.37 1.44 11.22
CA THR A 6 -30.60 0.77 11.66
C THR A 6 -31.02 1.05 13.10
N ASP A 7 -30.22 1.79 13.89
CA ASP A 7 -30.47 1.97 15.33
C ASP A 7 -30.43 3.43 15.81
N TRP A 8 -31.26 4.28 15.21
CA TRP A 8 -31.44 5.67 15.63
C TRP A 8 -31.99 5.84 17.06
N SER A 9 -32.46 4.76 17.69
CA SER A 9 -32.83 4.75 19.11
C SER A 9 -31.65 5.09 20.03
N LYS A 10 -30.42 4.89 19.55
CA LYS A 10 -29.17 5.20 20.27
C LYS A 10 -28.73 6.66 20.16
N ARG A 11 -29.50 7.54 19.51
CA ARG A 11 -29.13 8.94 19.30
C ARG A 11 -28.62 9.67 20.56
N PRO A 12 -29.26 9.57 21.75
CA PRO A 12 -28.74 10.22 22.95
C PRO A 12 -27.35 9.71 23.34
N LEU A 13 -27.10 8.41 23.18
CA LEU A 13 -25.79 7.79 23.44
C LEU A 13 -24.71 8.32 22.47
N VAL A 14 -25.08 8.60 21.22
CA VAL A 14 -24.15 9.19 20.25
C VAL A 14 -23.79 10.63 20.64
N GLU A 15 -24.80 11.44 20.98
CA GLU A 15 -24.60 12.83 21.42
C GLU A 15 -23.73 12.90 22.69
N GLU A 16 -23.92 11.98 23.65
CA GLU A 16 -23.12 11.87 24.88
C GLU A 16 -21.71 11.28 24.67
N ALA A 17 -21.53 10.45 23.64
CA ALA A 17 -20.25 9.83 23.35
C ALA A 17 -19.35 10.77 22.55
N LEU A 18 -19.92 11.59 21.66
CA LEU A 18 -19.20 12.38 20.66
C LEU A 18 -18.02 13.20 21.23
N PRO A 19 -18.12 13.84 22.42
CA PRO A 19 -17.00 14.58 23.00
C PRO A 19 -15.75 13.72 23.29
N ARG A 20 -15.91 12.40 23.43
CA ARG A 20 -14.87 11.43 23.80
C ARG A 20 -14.41 10.55 22.64
N VAL A 21 -15.04 10.68 21.47
CA VAL A 21 -14.80 9.80 20.32
C VAL A 21 -13.49 10.17 19.62
N HIS A 22 -12.62 9.17 19.43
CA HIS A 22 -11.38 9.30 18.66
C HIS A 22 -11.51 8.78 17.23
N ILE A 23 -12.35 7.76 17.04
CA ILE A 23 -12.65 7.12 15.76
C ILE A 23 -14.18 7.10 15.59
N LEU A 24 -14.68 7.74 14.55
CA LEU A 24 -16.09 7.74 14.20
C LEU A 24 -16.28 7.09 12.83
N GLU A 25 -17.04 6.00 12.80
CA GLU A 25 -17.41 5.33 11.57
C GLU A 25 -18.93 5.45 11.37
N ILE A 26 -19.33 5.89 10.18
CA ILE A 26 -20.72 6.11 9.81
C ILE A 26 -21.01 5.35 8.52
N TRP A 27 -22.02 4.48 8.59
CA TRP A 27 -22.56 3.78 7.43
C TRP A 27 -23.85 4.46 6.98
N LEU A 28 -23.85 5.04 5.78
CA LEU A 28 -25.01 5.70 5.17
C LEU A 28 -25.59 4.86 4.03
N GLU A 29 -26.81 4.37 4.25
CA GLU A 29 -27.62 3.52 3.39
C GLU A 29 -28.92 4.17 2.85
N SER A 30 -29.40 5.34 3.33
CA SER A 30 -30.39 6.31 2.70
C SER A 30 -31.26 7.09 3.70
N ILE A 31 -31.82 8.23 3.26
CA ILE A 31 -32.89 9.11 3.81
C ILE A 31 -32.72 9.82 5.17
N TYR A 32 -31.79 9.45 6.05
CA TYR A 32 -31.69 10.06 7.40
C TYR A 32 -30.67 11.21 7.55
N ARG A 33 -30.30 11.85 6.44
CA ARG A 33 -29.32 12.96 6.39
C ARG A 33 -29.55 14.04 7.46
N LEU A 34 -30.79 14.51 7.60
CA LEU A 34 -31.15 15.60 8.51
C LEU A 34 -30.96 15.23 9.99
N GLN A 35 -31.17 13.97 10.34
CA GLN A 35 -31.00 13.51 11.72
C GLN A 35 -29.52 13.38 12.09
N LEU A 36 -28.71 12.90 11.14
CA LEU A 36 -27.27 12.82 11.30
C LEU A 36 -26.64 14.21 11.43
N GLU A 37 -27.05 15.15 10.56
CA GLU A 37 -26.58 16.55 10.61
C GLU A 37 -26.74 17.14 12.01
N LYS A 38 -27.93 17.00 12.62
CA LYS A 38 -28.20 17.55 13.96
C LYS A 38 -27.32 16.93 15.06
N VAL A 39 -27.03 15.62 14.98
CA VAL A 39 -26.17 14.94 15.97
C VAL A 39 -24.72 15.39 15.82
N LEU A 40 -24.25 15.48 14.58
CA LEU A 40 -22.87 15.85 14.26
C LEU A 40 -22.59 17.36 14.34
N SER A 41 -23.64 18.19 14.45
CA SER A 41 -23.49 19.60 14.81
C SER A 41 -22.79 19.80 16.16
N ASN A 42 -22.82 18.80 17.05
CA ASN A 42 -22.05 18.82 18.29
C ASN A 42 -20.56 18.64 18.01
N PRO A 43 -19.65 19.38 18.68
CA PRO A 43 -18.22 19.25 18.46
C PRO A 43 -17.68 17.90 18.98
N ALA A 44 -16.71 17.34 18.25
CA ALA A 44 -15.98 16.13 18.60
C ALA A 44 -14.49 16.48 18.81
N PRO A 45 -14.11 17.09 19.94
CA PRO A 45 -12.76 17.65 20.13
C PRO A 45 -11.65 16.60 20.10
N LEU A 46 -11.93 15.33 20.35
CA LEU A 46 -10.96 14.25 20.33
C LEU A 46 -10.94 13.45 19.03
N LEU A 47 -11.80 13.77 18.06
CA LEU A 47 -11.89 13.01 16.81
C LEU A 47 -10.60 13.16 15.99
N ARG A 48 -9.99 12.03 15.65
CA ARG A 48 -8.78 11.95 14.80
C ARG A 48 -9.02 11.20 13.50
N VAL A 49 -9.85 10.15 13.55
CA VAL A 49 -10.12 9.29 12.40
C VAL A 49 -11.62 9.31 12.11
N PHE A 50 -11.98 9.58 10.86
CA PHE A 50 -13.36 9.61 10.39
C PHE A 50 -13.54 8.67 9.20
N HIS A 51 -14.39 7.67 9.37
CA HIS A 51 -14.76 6.74 8.30
C HIS A 51 -16.19 7.02 7.87
N LEU A 52 -16.38 7.34 6.60
CA LEU A 52 -17.68 7.49 5.98
C LEU A 52 -17.85 6.43 4.91
N ASN A 53 -18.68 5.44 5.21
CA ASN A 53 -19.05 4.41 4.27
C ASN A 53 -20.41 4.74 3.65
N VAL A 54 -20.40 5.08 2.37
CA VAL A 54 -21.60 5.44 1.62
C VAL A 54 -21.96 4.28 0.69
N ARG A 55 -23.06 3.59 0.98
CA ARG A 55 -23.55 2.48 0.14
C ARG A 55 -24.46 2.92 -1.00
N LEU A 56 -24.74 4.21 -1.11
CA LEU A 56 -25.68 4.76 -2.08
C LEU A 56 -25.05 5.56 -3.20
N PHE A 57 -25.75 5.54 -4.33
CA PHE A 57 -25.63 6.54 -5.38
C PHE A 57 -25.94 7.93 -4.80
N ASN A 58 -24.99 8.86 -4.93
CA ASN A 58 -25.20 10.30 -4.67
C ASN A 58 -25.47 10.72 -3.20
N THR A 59 -24.68 10.24 -2.23
CA THR A 59 -24.69 10.91 -0.91
C THR A 59 -23.83 12.17 -0.97
N ILE A 60 -24.52 13.30 -1.06
CA ILE A 60 -23.92 14.62 -0.90
C ILE A 60 -23.77 14.84 0.61
N LEU A 61 -22.58 15.27 1.05
CA LEU A 61 -22.41 15.75 2.44
C LEU A 61 -23.40 16.90 2.72
N PRO A 62 -23.60 17.24 4.00
CA PRO A 62 -24.31 18.45 4.41
C PRO A 62 -23.83 19.68 3.61
N ARG A 63 -24.68 20.71 3.49
CA ARG A 63 -24.23 21.97 2.85
C ARG A 63 -23.36 22.77 3.80
N ASP A 64 -23.64 22.67 5.09
CA ASP A 64 -22.95 23.39 6.15
C ASP A 64 -21.86 22.52 6.77
N VAL A 65 -20.73 23.15 7.12
CA VAL A 65 -19.59 22.50 7.77
C VAL A 65 -20.04 21.86 9.10
N ILE A 66 -19.68 20.60 9.28
CA ILE A 66 -19.96 19.86 10.52
C ILE A 66 -18.81 20.08 11.52
N PRO A 67 -19.05 20.72 12.70
CA PRO A 67 -18.01 20.98 13.68
C PRO A 67 -17.30 19.72 14.19
N ALA A 68 -18.01 18.59 14.28
CA ALA A 68 -17.42 17.30 14.67
C ALA A 68 -16.24 16.89 13.78
N PHE A 69 -16.22 17.28 12.51
CA PHE A 69 -15.25 16.82 11.52
C PHE A 69 -14.00 17.68 11.44
N SER A 70 -14.04 18.88 12.03
CA SER A 70 -12.98 19.90 11.95
C SER A 70 -11.59 19.44 12.43
N ARG A 71 -11.52 18.33 13.19
CA ARG A 71 -10.28 17.76 13.73
C ARG A 71 -9.86 16.43 13.13
N ALA A 72 -10.65 15.85 12.22
CA ALA A 72 -10.27 14.60 11.58
C ALA A 72 -9.00 14.79 10.75
N GLU A 73 -8.01 13.94 11.01
CA GLU A 73 -6.71 13.88 10.32
C GLU A 73 -6.71 12.78 9.25
N GLU A 74 -7.56 11.77 9.42
CA GLU A 74 -7.74 10.66 8.48
C GLU A 74 -9.21 10.55 8.07
N VAL A 75 -9.44 10.52 6.76
CA VAL A 75 -10.77 10.46 6.15
C VAL A 75 -10.81 9.29 5.18
N LEU A 76 -11.71 8.33 5.47
CA LEU A 76 -12.07 7.27 4.55
C LEU A 76 -13.40 7.59 3.90
N TRP A 77 -13.39 7.79 2.59
CA TRP A 77 -14.54 8.14 1.78
C TRP A 77 -14.83 7.03 0.77
N VAL A 78 -15.79 6.18 1.10
CA VAL A 78 -16.08 4.97 0.33
C VAL A 78 -17.42 5.09 -0.36
N HIS A 79 -17.41 4.98 -1.68
CA HIS A 79 -18.58 4.71 -2.50
C HIS A 79 -18.59 3.26 -2.98
N THR A 80 -19.71 2.83 -3.55
CA THR A 80 -19.74 1.54 -4.25
C THR A 80 -18.91 1.63 -5.53
N LYS A 81 -18.30 0.50 -5.92
CA LYS A 81 -17.56 0.36 -7.20
C LYS A 81 -18.39 0.61 -8.48
N TRP A 82 -19.70 0.77 -8.33
CA TRP A 82 -20.63 1.07 -9.43
C TRP A 82 -20.99 2.56 -9.49
N THR A 83 -20.51 3.36 -8.54
CA THR A 83 -20.83 4.78 -8.46
C THR A 83 -19.85 5.58 -9.33
N MET A 84 -20.40 6.27 -10.31
CA MET A 84 -19.69 7.23 -11.15
C MET A 84 -19.88 8.65 -10.61
N GLN A 85 -18.77 9.34 -10.35
CA GLN A 85 -18.75 10.70 -9.84
C GLN A 85 -18.34 11.66 -10.96
N ALA A 86 -19.25 12.52 -11.38
CA ALA A 86 -18.97 13.49 -12.43
C ALA A 86 -17.92 14.53 -11.99
N GLU A 87 -17.87 14.88 -10.70
CA GLU A 87 -17.08 15.98 -10.17
C GLU A 87 -16.21 15.51 -8.98
N PHE A 88 -15.07 16.15 -8.81
CA PHE A 88 -14.28 16.00 -7.58
C PHE A 88 -14.96 16.74 -6.43
N HIS A 89 -15.07 16.11 -5.27
CA HIS A 89 -15.73 16.67 -4.09
C HIS A 89 -14.90 17.78 -3.41
N CYS A 90 -14.81 18.97 -4.03
CA CYS A 90 -14.03 20.12 -3.54
C CYS A 90 -14.32 20.49 -2.09
N TYR A 91 -15.59 20.35 -1.68
CA TYR A 91 -16.05 20.66 -0.33
C TYR A 91 -15.46 19.75 0.75
N LEU A 92 -14.84 18.61 0.40
CA LEU A 92 -14.22 17.69 1.36
C LEU A 92 -13.28 18.42 2.31
N PHE A 93 -12.47 19.36 1.80
CA PHE A 93 -11.52 20.12 2.61
C PHE A 93 -12.17 21.19 3.50
N ASP A 94 -13.41 21.59 3.22
CA ASP A 94 -14.17 22.47 4.10
C ASP A 94 -14.68 21.70 5.33
N PHE A 95 -15.07 20.43 5.15
CA PHE A 95 -15.49 19.54 6.23
C PHE A 95 -14.31 19.03 7.05
N PHE A 96 -13.19 18.71 6.40
CA PHE A 96 -12.02 18.09 7.01
C PHE A 96 -10.76 18.96 6.82
N PRO A 97 -10.71 20.17 7.41
CA PRO A 97 -9.64 21.13 7.17
C PRO A 97 -8.26 20.68 7.70
N LYS A 98 -8.20 19.62 8.50
CA LYS A 98 -6.98 19.03 9.07
C LYS A 98 -6.60 17.67 8.49
N VAL A 99 -7.28 17.25 7.42
CA VAL A 99 -7.01 15.95 6.79
C VAL A 99 -5.56 15.90 6.28
N ARG A 100 -4.87 14.81 6.61
CA ARG A 100 -3.51 14.47 6.15
C ARG A 100 -3.50 13.12 5.45
N LYS A 101 -4.45 12.24 5.77
CA LYS A 101 -4.62 10.95 5.10
C LYS A 101 -6.01 10.88 4.49
N LEU A 102 -6.07 10.68 3.19
CA LEU A 102 -7.33 10.62 2.46
C LEU A 102 -7.41 9.28 1.71
N ARG A 103 -8.47 8.53 1.96
CA ARG A 103 -8.77 7.29 1.22
C ARG A 103 -10.05 7.51 0.42
N LEU A 104 -9.97 7.38 -0.89
CA LEU A 104 -11.09 7.54 -1.81
C LEU A 104 -11.36 6.21 -2.53
N ASN A 105 -12.59 5.72 -2.43
CA ASN A 105 -13.03 4.52 -3.12
C ASN A 105 -14.32 4.80 -3.91
N GLY A 106 -14.43 4.28 -5.13
CA GLY A 106 -15.64 4.33 -5.94
C GLY A 106 -15.51 3.55 -7.26
N GLY A 107 -16.47 3.76 -8.18
CA GLY A 107 -16.37 3.24 -9.55
C GLY A 107 -15.44 4.10 -10.40
N GLY A 108 -15.78 5.38 -10.57
CA GLY A 108 -14.99 6.31 -11.37
C GLY A 108 -15.21 7.78 -11.02
N MET A 109 -14.31 8.64 -11.49
CA MET A 109 -14.36 10.09 -11.28
C MET A 109 -13.89 10.88 -12.52
N GLU A 110 -14.72 11.78 -13.04
CA GLU A 110 -14.49 12.46 -14.33
C GLU A 110 -13.95 13.91 -14.23
N PHE A 111 -13.84 14.50 -13.04
CA PHE A 111 -13.32 15.86 -12.83
C PHE A 111 -13.98 16.95 -13.72
N ARG A 112 -15.29 16.90 -13.98
CA ARG A 112 -16.02 17.91 -14.80
C ARG A 112 -15.97 19.33 -14.25
N ASN A 113 -15.62 19.48 -12.97
CA ASN A 113 -15.41 20.76 -12.30
C ASN A 113 -13.96 21.26 -12.34
N ALA A 114 -13.10 20.67 -13.19
CA ALA A 114 -11.76 21.20 -13.45
C ALA A 114 -11.83 22.51 -14.30
N PRO A 115 -10.94 23.49 -14.08
CA PRO A 115 -9.86 23.49 -13.08
C PRO A 115 -10.41 23.62 -11.65
N LEU A 116 -9.82 22.87 -10.72
CA LEU A 116 -10.23 22.89 -9.32
C LEU A 116 -9.83 24.21 -8.64
N PRO A 117 -10.56 24.66 -7.60
CA PRO A 117 -10.19 25.86 -6.84
C PRO A 117 -8.77 25.75 -6.26
N VAL A 118 -8.01 26.85 -6.28
CA VAL A 118 -6.63 26.89 -5.75
C VAL A 118 -6.57 26.44 -4.29
N THR A 119 -7.58 26.79 -3.50
CA THR A 119 -7.69 26.35 -2.09
C THR A 119 -7.71 24.84 -1.95
N VAL A 120 -8.40 24.13 -2.85
CA VAL A 120 -8.45 22.65 -2.87
C VAL A 120 -7.08 22.09 -3.21
N ILE A 121 -6.41 22.64 -4.22
CA ILE A 121 -5.07 22.20 -4.64
C ILE A 121 -4.04 22.37 -3.51
N GLU A 122 -4.04 23.53 -2.83
CA GLU A 122 -3.13 23.79 -1.72
C GLU A 122 -3.40 22.90 -0.50
N ARG A 123 -4.67 22.55 -0.24
CA ARG A 123 -5.02 21.58 0.79
C ARG A 123 -4.59 20.17 0.42
N PHE A 124 -4.75 19.79 -0.85
CA PHE A 124 -4.35 18.49 -1.34
C PHE A 124 -2.84 18.26 -1.20
N LYS A 125 -2.01 19.28 -1.43
CA LYS A 125 -0.55 19.23 -1.21
C LYS A 125 -0.15 18.97 0.25
N GLN A 126 -1.03 19.20 1.21
CA GLN A 126 -0.78 18.97 2.64
C GLN A 126 -1.01 17.50 3.03
N LEU A 127 -1.55 16.68 2.12
CA LEU A 127 -1.73 15.25 2.37
C LEU A 127 -0.36 14.55 2.48
N GLU A 128 -0.26 13.68 3.48
CA GLU A 128 0.86 12.78 3.69
C GLU A 128 0.65 11.43 2.99
N LEU A 129 -0.60 11.02 2.88
CA LEU A 129 -1.02 9.78 2.23
C LEU A 129 -2.33 9.99 1.48
N LEU A 130 -2.37 9.50 0.25
CA LEU A 130 -3.59 9.33 -0.52
C LEU A 130 -3.73 7.88 -0.94
N GLU A 131 -4.92 7.30 -0.74
CA GLU A 131 -5.27 5.98 -1.26
C GLU A 131 -6.42 6.13 -2.26
N LEU A 132 -6.24 5.57 -3.47
CA LEU A 132 -7.21 5.60 -4.54
C LEU A 132 -7.62 4.17 -4.91
N GLN A 133 -8.91 3.88 -4.79
CA GLN A 133 -9.50 2.62 -5.20
C GLN A 133 -10.66 2.90 -6.17
N PHE A 134 -10.32 3.00 -7.46
CA PHE A 134 -11.26 3.26 -8.56
C PHE A 134 -10.96 2.30 -9.71
N ILE A 135 -11.86 2.21 -10.68
CA ILE A 135 -11.57 1.52 -11.95
C ILE A 135 -10.38 2.23 -12.62
N GLY A 136 -9.42 1.44 -13.10
CA GLY A 136 -8.12 1.90 -13.62
C GLY A 136 -8.22 3.04 -14.63
N GLU A 137 -9.19 2.99 -15.56
CA GLU A 137 -9.42 4.02 -16.58
C GLU A 137 -9.61 5.45 -16.04
N TYR A 138 -10.04 5.62 -14.78
CA TYR A 138 -10.24 6.94 -14.16
C TYR A 138 -9.02 7.46 -13.38
N ILE A 139 -8.05 6.59 -13.05
CA ILE A 139 -6.86 6.97 -12.29
C ILE A 139 -6.07 8.11 -12.98
N PRO A 140 -5.86 8.12 -14.31
CA PRO A 140 -5.17 9.23 -14.99
C PRO A 140 -5.82 10.60 -14.77
N GLY A 141 -7.14 10.67 -14.52
CA GLY A 141 -7.84 11.91 -14.19
C GLY A 141 -7.31 12.58 -12.92
N PHE A 142 -6.97 11.78 -11.90
CA PHE A 142 -6.38 12.28 -10.66
C PHE A 142 -5.02 12.92 -10.92
N PHE A 143 -4.15 12.27 -11.69
CA PHE A 143 -2.82 12.82 -12.05
C PHE A 143 -2.89 14.08 -12.89
N ARG A 144 -3.90 14.18 -13.76
CA ARG A 144 -4.11 15.36 -14.61
C ARG A 144 -4.59 16.58 -13.83
N HIS A 145 -5.42 16.38 -12.81
CA HIS A 145 -6.16 17.48 -12.17
C HIS A 145 -5.73 17.78 -10.72
N LEU A 146 -4.95 16.89 -10.09
CA LEU A 146 -4.50 17.03 -8.71
C LEU A 146 -2.97 16.95 -8.62
N PRO A 147 -2.33 17.54 -7.58
CA PRO A 147 -0.87 17.57 -7.44
C PRO A 147 -0.28 16.24 -6.92
N MET A 148 -0.70 15.12 -7.53
CA MET A 148 -0.36 13.74 -7.16
C MET A 148 1.14 13.49 -7.06
N HIS A 149 1.92 14.07 -7.98
CA HIS A 149 3.37 13.90 -8.06
C HIS A 149 4.12 14.35 -6.81
N SER A 150 3.57 15.33 -6.09
CA SER A 150 4.20 15.90 -4.88
C SER A 150 3.85 15.14 -3.59
N LEU A 151 2.91 14.19 -3.65
CA LEU A 151 2.46 13.48 -2.45
C LEU A 151 3.54 12.53 -1.92
N PRO A 152 3.85 12.58 -0.60
CA PRO A 152 4.84 11.70 0.01
C PRO A 152 4.52 10.22 -0.18
N GLN A 153 3.26 9.84 0.04
CA GLN A 153 2.79 8.47 -0.14
C GLN A 153 1.51 8.44 -0.97
N LEU A 154 1.45 7.50 -1.91
CA LEU A 154 0.30 7.26 -2.77
C LEU A 154 0.07 5.75 -2.87
N LEU A 155 -1.14 5.31 -2.60
CA LEU A 155 -1.59 3.94 -2.85
C LEU A 155 -2.65 3.97 -3.94
N ILE A 156 -2.52 3.10 -4.94
CA ILE A 156 -3.51 2.93 -5.99
C ILE A 156 -3.87 1.45 -6.08
N SER A 157 -5.15 1.14 -6.17
CA SER A 157 -5.66 -0.20 -6.47
C SER A 157 -6.11 -0.28 -7.92
N ASP A 158 -5.98 -1.46 -8.53
CA ASP A 158 -6.50 -1.75 -9.89
C ASP A 158 -6.00 -0.74 -10.96
N ALA A 159 -4.74 -0.31 -10.84
CA ALA A 159 -4.15 0.64 -11.79
C ALA A 159 -3.84 -0.04 -13.14
N GLU A 160 -4.31 0.58 -14.23
CA GLU A 160 -3.84 0.24 -15.58
C GLU A 160 -2.45 0.84 -15.84
N GLU A 161 -1.83 0.45 -16.95
CA GLU A 161 -0.48 0.85 -17.36
C GLU A 161 -0.22 2.35 -17.22
N ASP A 162 -1.11 3.19 -17.75
CA ASP A 162 -1.00 4.66 -17.65
C ASP A 162 -1.01 5.16 -16.20
N GLY A 163 -1.86 4.57 -15.36
CA GLY A 163 -1.96 4.91 -13.94
C GLY A 163 -0.71 4.49 -13.17
N VAL A 164 -0.17 3.32 -13.48
CA VAL A 164 1.10 2.81 -12.93
C VAL A 164 2.24 3.76 -13.30
N TYR A 165 2.42 4.10 -14.57
CA TYR A 165 3.52 4.98 -14.97
C TYR A 165 3.38 6.42 -14.47
N ALA A 166 2.16 6.96 -14.44
CA ALA A 166 1.90 8.27 -13.85
C ALA A 166 2.27 8.31 -12.35
N ALA A 167 2.03 7.22 -11.62
CA ALA A 167 2.42 7.11 -10.21
C ALA A 167 3.96 7.13 -10.03
N GLN A 168 4.69 6.55 -10.98
CA GLN A 168 6.14 6.37 -10.95
C GLN A 168 6.92 7.56 -11.49
N ASP A 169 6.34 8.35 -12.40
CA ASP A 169 6.95 9.55 -13.00
C ASP A 169 7.71 10.47 -12.02
N PRO A 170 7.23 10.76 -10.79
CA PRO A 170 7.95 11.63 -9.86
C PRO A 170 9.11 10.95 -9.13
N LEU A 171 9.22 9.62 -9.18
CA LEU A 171 10.29 8.88 -8.50
C LEU A 171 11.60 9.01 -9.27
N ARG A 172 12.72 8.93 -8.56
CA ARG A 172 14.06 8.96 -9.16
C ARG A 172 14.86 7.75 -8.68
N SER A 173 15.49 7.09 -9.63
CA SER A 173 16.34 5.93 -9.42
C SER A 173 17.63 6.31 -8.65
N PRO A 174 18.27 5.35 -7.98
CA PRO A 174 17.88 3.93 -7.88
C PRO A 174 16.63 3.72 -7.01
N PHE A 175 15.86 2.68 -7.32
CA PHE A 175 14.61 2.36 -6.62
C PHE A 175 14.79 1.22 -5.62
N HIS A 176 13.95 1.22 -4.57
CA HIS A 176 13.72 0.06 -3.73
C HIS A 176 12.32 -0.49 -4.02
N LEU A 177 12.25 -1.74 -4.45
CA LEU A 177 11.02 -2.45 -4.75
C LEU A 177 10.75 -3.47 -3.62
N SER A 178 9.60 -3.39 -2.97
CA SER A 178 9.14 -4.37 -1.98
C SER A 178 7.80 -4.97 -2.42
N ILE A 179 7.69 -6.29 -2.46
CA ILE A 179 6.48 -7.01 -2.84
C ILE A 179 6.05 -7.90 -1.67
N TYR A 180 4.93 -7.58 -1.04
CA TYR A 180 4.51 -8.25 0.19
C TYR A 180 3.03 -8.61 0.20
N ALA A 181 2.73 -9.78 0.77
CA ALA A 181 1.35 -10.25 0.92
C ALA A 181 0.60 -9.41 1.96
N THR A 182 -0.65 -9.07 1.66
CA THR A 182 -1.58 -8.50 2.64
C THR A 182 -2.46 -9.61 3.21
N SER A 183 -3.44 -9.25 4.05
CA SER A 183 -4.45 -10.22 4.49
C SER A 183 -5.42 -10.51 3.35
N GLY A 184 -5.42 -11.75 2.83
CA GLY A 184 -6.42 -12.22 1.88
C GLY A 184 -5.85 -12.60 0.52
N ALA A 185 -6.59 -12.24 -0.55
CA ALA A 185 -6.25 -12.56 -1.94
C ALA A 185 -5.63 -11.35 -2.67
N GLU A 186 -4.88 -10.55 -1.93
CA GLU A 186 -4.25 -9.31 -2.38
C GLU A 186 -2.80 -9.25 -1.89
N PHE A 187 -1.99 -8.45 -2.58
CA PHE A 187 -0.64 -8.11 -2.18
C PHE A 187 -0.33 -6.68 -2.61
N VAL A 188 0.76 -6.12 -2.11
CA VAL A 188 1.18 -4.76 -2.45
C VAL A 188 2.56 -4.77 -3.06
N ILE A 189 2.70 -4.06 -4.18
CA ILE A 189 3.97 -3.68 -4.78
C ILE A 189 4.29 -2.26 -4.31
N THR A 190 5.40 -2.08 -3.62
CA THR A 190 5.86 -0.77 -3.13
C THR A 190 7.13 -0.36 -3.84
N VAL A 191 7.13 0.85 -4.42
CA VAL A 191 8.32 1.47 -5.01
C VAL A 191 8.68 2.71 -4.19
N GLU A 192 9.90 2.73 -3.67
CA GLU A 192 10.48 3.87 -2.98
C GLU A 192 11.60 4.49 -3.81
N GLY A 193 11.48 5.79 -4.08
CA GLY A 193 12.53 6.59 -4.71
C GLY A 193 13.49 7.21 -3.69
N GLN A 194 14.73 7.48 -4.11
CA GLN A 194 15.75 7.98 -3.20
C GLN A 194 15.63 9.49 -2.90
N LYS A 195 15.40 10.31 -3.94
CA LYS A 195 15.33 11.78 -3.85
C LYS A 195 14.38 12.37 -4.91
N PRO A 196 13.25 12.99 -4.53
CA PRO A 196 12.66 13.03 -3.18
C PRO A 196 12.30 11.63 -2.66
N LYS A 197 12.20 11.49 -1.33
CA LYS A 197 11.82 10.24 -0.66
C LYS A 197 10.31 10.03 -0.77
N LEU A 198 9.86 9.65 -1.97
CA LEU A 198 8.47 9.40 -2.31
C LEU A 198 8.23 7.88 -2.36
N VAL A 199 7.03 7.47 -1.95
CA VAL A 199 6.63 6.06 -1.90
C VAL A 199 5.35 5.86 -2.69
N ARG A 200 5.32 4.83 -3.53
CA ARG A 200 4.17 4.45 -4.34
C ARG A 200 3.80 3.01 -4.02
N HIS A 201 2.55 2.79 -3.67
CA HIS A 201 1.99 1.48 -3.39
C HIS A 201 0.98 1.14 -4.49
N LEU A 202 1.07 -0.07 -5.03
CA LEU A 202 0.14 -0.62 -5.99
C LEU A 202 -0.48 -1.85 -5.33
N LEU A 203 -1.77 -1.76 -5.00
CA LEU A 203 -2.52 -2.86 -4.42
C LEU A 203 -3.01 -3.76 -5.56
N GLU A 204 -2.54 -5.01 -5.53
CA GLU A 204 -2.74 -6.00 -6.58
C GLU A 204 -3.54 -7.19 -6.06
N ALA A 205 -4.37 -7.76 -6.93
CA ALA A 205 -5.17 -8.94 -6.59
C ALA A 205 -4.55 -10.22 -7.17
N HIS A 206 -4.54 -11.31 -6.40
CA HIS A 206 -3.98 -12.62 -6.82
C HIS A 206 -4.61 -13.13 -8.13
N LYS A 207 -5.88 -12.77 -8.38
CA LYS A 207 -6.60 -13.16 -9.60
C LYS A 207 -5.94 -12.64 -10.89
N TYR A 208 -5.13 -11.58 -10.83
CA TYR A 208 -4.44 -11.01 -11.99
C TYR A 208 -3.17 -11.78 -12.36
N TYR A 209 -2.67 -12.65 -11.48
CA TYR A 209 -1.41 -13.38 -11.65
C TYR A 209 -1.66 -14.85 -11.93
N LYS A 210 -2.61 -15.12 -12.83
CA LYS A 210 -2.93 -16.47 -13.34
C LYS A 210 -2.43 -16.59 -14.78
N PRO A 211 -1.97 -17.77 -15.22
CA PRO A 211 -1.53 -17.98 -16.60
C PRO A 211 -2.57 -17.48 -17.61
N GLY A 212 -2.13 -16.64 -18.56
CA GLY A 212 -2.99 -16.03 -19.59
C GLY A 212 -3.72 -14.74 -19.18
N SER A 213 -3.52 -14.24 -17.95
CA SER A 213 -4.00 -12.92 -17.55
C SER A 213 -3.31 -11.81 -18.35
N GLN A 214 -4.06 -10.75 -18.66
CA GLN A 214 -3.57 -9.52 -19.30
C GLN A 214 -3.63 -8.31 -18.35
N LEU A 215 -3.98 -8.55 -17.08
CA LEU A 215 -4.20 -7.51 -16.07
C LEU A 215 -3.04 -7.45 -15.07
N THR A 216 -1.86 -7.94 -15.46
CA THR A 216 -0.67 -7.89 -14.61
C THR A 216 -0.14 -6.48 -14.53
N ASN A 217 0.50 -6.16 -13.39
CA ASN A 217 1.06 -4.84 -13.19
C ASN A 217 2.20 -4.55 -14.19
N ALA A 218 2.07 -3.46 -14.93
CA ALA A 218 3.03 -3.05 -15.98
C ALA A 218 4.48 -2.86 -15.48
N LEU A 219 4.71 -2.66 -14.18
CA LEU A 219 6.07 -2.59 -13.63
C LEU A 219 6.84 -3.89 -13.75
N LEU A 220 6.14 -5.02 -13.66
CA LEU A 220 6.77 -6.34 -13.65
C LEU A 220 7.17 -6.78 -15.07
N ASP A 221 6.57 -6.20 -16.10
CA ASP A 221 6.94 -6.41 -17.50
C ASP A 221 8.01 -5.40 -17.99
N ASN A 222 8.47 -4.49 -17.13
CA ASN A 222 9.36 -3.39 -17.50
C ASN A 222 10.83 -3.65 -17.12
N GLU A 223 11.61 -4.13 -18.10
CA GLU A 223 13.05 -4.39 -17.96
C GLU A 223 13.88 -3.14 -17.67
N GLU A 224 13.50 -1.96 -18.18
CA GLU A 224 14.21 -0.71 -17.91
C GLU A 224 14.04 -0.26 -16.46
N PHE A 225 12.87 -0.51 -15.87
CA PHE A 225 12.61 -0.28 -14.46
C PHE A 225 13.40 -1.27 -13.59
N ALA A 226 13.38 -2.57 -13.95
CA ALA A 226 14.13 -3.61 -13.25
C ALA A 226 15.64 -3.29 -13.21
N ALA A 227 16.19 -2.76 -14.32
CA ALA A 227 17.59 -2.38 -14.42
C ALA A 227 18.00 -1.24 -13.45
N GLN A 228 17.04 -0.46 -12.95
CA GLN A 228 17.24 0.69 -12.07
C GLN A 228 17.03 0.37 -10.58
N LEU A 229 16.74 -0.90 -10.23
CA LEU A 229 16.55 -1.31 -8.84
C LEU A 229 17.89 -1.37 -8.08
N ALA A 230 17.95 -0.73 -6.91
CA ALA A 230 18.99 -0.98 -5.92
C ALA A 230 18.65 -2.18 -5.03
N THR A 231 17.37 -2.40 -4.74
CA THR A 231 16.92 -3.50 -3.88
C THR A 231 15.61 -4.06 -4.37
N LEU A 232 15.49 -5.38 -4.33
CA LEU A 232 14.22 -6.11 -4.40
C LEU A 232 14.00 -6.82 -3.07
N GLU A 233 12.86 -6.59 -2.46
CA GLU A 233 12.34 -7.33 -1.31
C GLU A 233 11.07 -8.08 -1.74
N ILE A 234 10.98 -9.36 -1.42
CA ILE A 234 9.81 -10.17 -1.78
C ILE A 234 9.49 -11.19 -0.69
N HIS A 235 8.20 -11.34 -0.42
CA HIS A 235 7.68 -12.37 0.47
C HIS A 235 7.72 -13.75 -0.17
N THR A 236 8.16 -14.75 0.60
CA THR A 236 8.21 -16.14 0.17
C THR A 236 6.86 -16.69 -0.30
N SER A 237 5.76 -16.29 0.35
CA SER A 237 4.40 -16.74 0.00
C SER A 237 3.94 -16.30 -1.39
N LEU A 238 4.55 -15.27 -1.98
CA LEU A 238 4.22 -14.73 -3.29
C LEU A 238 5.14 -15.25 -4.40
N TRP A 239 6.26 -15.89 -4.06
CA TRP A 239 7.32 -16.17 -5.00
C TRP A 239 6.85 -17.04 -6.17
N SER A 240 6.26 -18.20 -5.91
CA SER A 240 5.81 -19.12 -6.97
C SER A 240 4.68 -18.53 -7.83
N MET A 241 3.85 -17.65 -7.26
CA MET A 241 2.79 -16.97 -8.01
C MET A 241 3.36 -15.91 -8.95
N LEU A 242 4.35 -15.14 -8.48
CA LEU A 242 4.89 -13.99 -9.20
C LEU A 242 6.06 -14.34 -10.11
N HIS A 243 6.79 -15.43 -9.84
CA HIS A 243 7.98 -15.82 -10.60
C HIS A 243 7.81 -15.77 -12.13
N PRO A 244 6.71 -16.26 -12.74
CA PRO A 244 6.51 -16.20 -14.19
C PRO A 244 6.39 -14.78 -14.76
N TRP A 245 6.13 -13.80 -13.90
CA TRP A 245 5.87 -12.40 -14.22
C TRP A 245 7.01 -11.48 -13.79
N LEU A 246 8.01 -11.98 -13.07
CA LEU A 246 9.14 -11.17 -12.65
C LEU A 246 10.07 -10.91 -13.85
N PRO A 247 10.56 -9.67 -14.04
CA PRO A 247 11.47 -9.32 -15.12
C PRO A 247 12.88 -9.87 -14.85
N SER A 248 13.79 -9.66 -15.81
CA SER A 248 15.18 -10.01 -15.62
C SER A 248 15.90 -9.07 -14.66
N PHE A 249 16.41 -9.59 -13.54
CA PHE A 249 17.14 -8.81 -12.54
C PHE A 249 18.67 -8.84 -12.75
N VAL A 250 19.12 -8.60 -13.98
CA VAL A 250 20.54 -8.72 -14.36
C VAL A 250 21.46 -7.81 -13.54
N SER A 251 21.02 -6.58 -13.25
CA SER A 251 21.80 -5.56 -12.53
C SER A 251 21.48 -5.45 -11.04
N LEU A 252 20.58 -6.27 -10.50
CA LEU A 252 20.09 -6.14 -9.12
C LEU A 252 21.21 -6.45 -8.12
N PRO A 253 21.64 -5.49 -7.29
CA PRO A 253 22.77 -5.71 -6.37
C PRO A 253 22.33 -6.30 -5.04
N LYS A 254 21.07 -6.11 -4.61
CA LYS A 254 20.55 -6.61 -3.32
C LYS A 254 19.19 -7.26 -3.47
N LEU A 255 19.09 -8.50 -2.98
CA LEU A 255 17.85 -9.27 -2.87
C LEU A 255 17.55 -9.53 -1.40
N ILE A 256 16.33 -9.20 -0.96
CA ILE A 256 15.80 -9.47 0.37
C ILE A 256 14.66 -10.48 0.20
N VAL A 257 14.81 -11.64 0.80
CA VAL A 257 13.78 -12.68 0.86
C VAL A 257 13.18 -12.67 2.25
N GLU A 258 11.97 -12.15 2.35
CA GLU A 258 11.22 -12.14 3.60
C GLU A 258 10.40 -13.43 3.73
N ILE A 259 10.72 -14.23 4.74
CA ILE A 259 10.04 -15.46 5.08
C ILE A 259 8.83 -15.11 5.95
N ASP A 260 7.67 -15.10 5.31
CA ASP A 260 6.43 -14.60 5.87
C ASP A 260 5.47 -15.68 6.37
N GLU A 261 5.76 -16.94 6.06
CA GLU A 261 5.07 -18.11 6.62
C GLU A 261 5.52 -18.35 8.08
N TYR A 262 4.53 -18.53 8.97
CA TYR A 262 4.80 -18.90 10.35
C TYR A 262 4.85 -20.42 10.48
N THR A 263 6.01 -20.96 10.85
CA THR A 263 6.19 -22.40 11.10
C THR A 263 7.16 -22.64 12.24
N SER A 264 6.93 -23.73 12.99
CA SER A 264 7.83 -24.19 14.06
C SER A 264 8.91 -25.14 13.54
N LYS A 265 8.89 -25.49 12.25
CA LYS A 265 9.86 -26.38 11.60
C LYS A 265 10.81 -25.56 10.73
N SER A 266 11.92 -26.17 10.32
CA SER A 266 12.82 -25.56 9.34
C SER A 266 12.08 -25.31 8.02
N VAL A 267 12.17 -24.09 7.51
CA VAL A 267 11.58 -23.68 6.24
C VAL A 267 12.44 -24.20 5.10
N THR A 268 11.78 -24.68 4.04
CA THR A 268 12.41 -25.03 2.77
C THR A 268 12.32 -23.87 1.80
N LEU A 269 13.43 -23.47 1.20
CA LEU A 269 13.47 -22.39 0.21
C LEU A 269 13.30 -22.97 -1.20
N GLN A 270 12.20 -23.69 -1.45
CA GLN A 270 11.89 -24.30 -2.76
C GLN A 270 11.35 -23.27 -3.75
N LEU A 271 12.15 -22.24 -3.98
CA LEU A 271 11.81 -21.09 -4.80
C LEU A 271 12.32 -21.30 -6.24
N GLU A 272 11.49 -20.98 -7.22
CA GLU A 272 11.86 -21.03 -8.64
C GLU A 272 13.07 -20.12 -8.91
N ALA A 273 13.90 -20.50 -9.88
CA ALA A 273 15.16 -19.80 -10.15
C ALA A 273 14.92 -18.38 -10.66
N LEU A 274 15.49 -17.38 -9.96
CA LEU A 274 15.44 -15.98 -10.34
C LEU A 274 16.87 -15.47 -10.56
N PRO A 275 17.43 -15.58 -11.78
CA PRO A 275 18.82 -15.23 -12.04
C PRO A 275 19.10 -13.75 -11.72
N CYS A 276 19.98 -13.50 -10.76
CA CYS A 276 20.48 -12.18 -10.38
C CYS A 276 22.02 -12.20 -10.46
N PRO A 277 22.62 -12.20 -11.67
CA PRO A 277 24.06 -12.38 -11.84
C PRO A 277 24.90 -11.28 -11.18
N ALA A 278 24.41 -10.06 -11.05
CA ALA A 278 25.11 -8.96 -10.37
C ALA A 278 24.84 -8.87 -8.85
N LEU A 279 24.21 -9.89 -8.26
CA LEU A 279 23.87 -9.89 -6.84
C LEU A 279 25.12 -9.77 -5.97
N GLN A 280 25.14 -8.78 -5.08
CA GLN A 280 26.22 -8.54 -4.12
C GLN A 280 25.81 -8.94 -2.70
N ALA A 281 24.53 -8.79 -2.36
CA ALA A 281 24.01 -9.11 -1.04
C ALA A 281 22.68 -9.87 -1.12
N LEU A 282 22.63 -11.00 -0.44
CA LEU A 282 21.41 -11.76 -0.16
C LEU A 282 21.02 -11.56 1.31
N VAL A 283 19.81 -11.10 1.55
CA VAL A 283 19.24 -11.00 2.91
C VAL A 283 18.15 -12.03 3.05
N LEU A 284 18.25 -12.87 4.07
CA LEU A 284 17.16 -13.73 4.53
C LEU A 284 16.60 -13.13 5.82
N GLN A 285 15.31 -12.84 5.83
CA GLN A 285 14.65 -12.11 6.91
C GLN A 285 13.38 -12.84 7.36
N ALA A 286 13.19 -13.03 8.66
CA ALA A 286 11.91 -13.51 9.18
C ALA A 286 10.93 -12.33 9.35
N LYS A 287 9.69 -12.49 8.85
CA LYS A 287 8.61 -11.53 9.10
C LYS A 287 8.20 -11.51 10.57
N HIS A 288 8.10 -12.71 11.16
CA HIS A 288 7.73 -12.96 12.55
C HIS A 288 8.97 -13.04 13.44
N ASP A 289 8.86 -13.68 14.61
CA ASP A 289 9.90 -13.67 15.64
C ASP A 289 11.26 -14.18 15.20
N PHE A 290 11.28 -15.37 14.62
CA PHE A 290 12.43 -15.94 13.96
C PHE A 290 11.99 -17.11 13.10
N VAL A 291 12.91 -17.62 12.28
CA VAL A 291 12.71 -18.83 11.49
C VAL A 291 13.99 -19.66 11.44
N TYR A 292 13.84 -20.97 11.32
CA TYR A 292 14.95 -21.91 11.11
C TYR A 292 15.02 -22.30 9.63
N ILE A 293 16.22 -22.40 9.07
CA ILE A 293 16.47 -22.82 7.68
C ILE A 293 17.69 -23.72 7.66
N ALA A 294 17.66 -24.83 6.94
CA ALA A 294 18.84 -25.68 6.78
C ALA A 294 19.94 -24.97 5.95
N ALA A 295 21.21 -25.15 6.30
CA ALA A 295 22.34 -24.57 5.58
C ALA A 295 22.34 -24.98 4.09
N GLU A 296 21.97 -26.22 3.80
CA GLU A 296 21.88 -26.79 2.46
C GLU A 296 20.80 -26.09 1.62
N GLU A 297 19.68 -25.71 2.23
CA GLU A 297 18.61 -24.96 1.55
C GLU A 297 19.07 -23.54 1.18
N VAL A 298 19.83 -22.88 2.06
CA VAL A 298 20.42 -21.56 1.78
C VAL A 298 21.40 -21.64 0.61
N LEU A 299 22.24 -22.68 0.56
CA LEU A 299 23.18 -22.92 -0.54
C LEU A 299 22.44 -23.22 -1.86
N ALA A 300 21.52 -24.17 -1.82
CA ALA A 300 20.73 -24.54 -3.00
C ALA A 300 19.92 -23.35 -3.54
N PHE A 301 19.45 -22.46 -2.66
CA PHE A 301 18.77 -21.24 -3.06
C PHE A 301 19.71 -20.24 -3.75
N VAL A 302 20.86 -19.90 -3.14
CA VAL A 302 21.78 -18.93 -3.75
C VAL A 302 22.35 -19.43 -5.08
N ASP A 303 22.61 -20.72 -5.22
CA ASP A 303 23.15 -21.31 -6.46
C ASP A 303 22.17 -21.26 -7.63
N ARG A 304 20.86 -21.17 -7.35
CA ARG A 304 19.82 -20.93 -8.36
C ARG A 304 19.71 -19.45 -8.78
N ILE A 305 20.20 -18.54 -7.94
CA ILE A 305 20.11 -17.10 -8.18
C ILE A 305 21.38 -16.56 -8.84
N THR A 306 22.54 -16.96 -8.35
CA THR A 306 23.82 -16.44 -8.83
C THR A 306 24.93 -17.47 -8.66
N LEU A 307 26.01 -17.31 -9.43
CA LEU A 307 27.24 -18.10 -9.30
C LEU A 307 28.34 -17.34 -8.54
N GLN A 308 28.14 -16.04 -8.27
CA GLN A 308 29.12 -15.20 -7.59
C GLN A 308 29.01 -15.32 -6.09
N ALA A 309 30.14 -15.28 -5.37
CA ALA A 309 30.15 -15.17 -3.90
C ALA A 309 29.43 -13.88 -3.47
N VAL A 310 28.46 -14.00 -2.56
CA VAL A 310 27.65 -12.86 -2.10
C VAL A 310 27.77 -12.67 -0.60
N ARG A 311 27.51 -11.46 -0.13
CA ARG A 311 27.32 -11.20 1.30
C ARG A 311 25.97 -11.80 1.74
N LEU A 312 25.97 -12.59 2.80
CA LEU A 312 24.76 -13.13 3.41
C LEU A 312 24.39 -12.33 4.66
N GLU A 313 23.17 -11.82 4.73
CA GLU A 313 22.62 -11.18 5.93
C GLU A 313 21.45 -12.02 6.46
N LEU A 314 21.57 -12.50 7.69
CA LEU A 314 20.55 -13.30 8.37
C LEU A 314 19.88 -12.43 9.44
N CYS A 315 18.63 -12.05 9.21
CA CYS A 315 17.86 -11.16 10.07
C CYS A 315 16.75 -11.95 10.76
N ARG A 316 16.94 -12.29 12.04
CA ARG A 316 16.04 -13.21 12.77
C ARG A 316 15.91 -14.60 12.11
N VAL A 317 16.95 -15.00 11.37
CA VAL A 317 17.04 -16.32 10.73
C VAL A 317 18.13 -17.13 11.43
N PHE A 318 17.76 -18.32 11.89
CA PHE A 318 18.67 -19.31 12.42
C PHE A 318 18.95 -20.36 11.35
N VAL A 319 20.23 -20.71 11.19
CA VAL A 319 20.64 -21.73 10.24
C VAL A 319 20.87 -23.04 10.99
N ASP A 320 20.15 -24.08 10.60
CA ASP A 320 20.35 -25.45 11.06
C ASP A 320 21.48 -26.09 10.25
N GLY A 321 22.40 -26.80 10.91
CA GLY A 321 23.54 -27.46 10.27
C GLY A 321 24.86 -26.68 10.38
N SER A 322 25.85 -27.08 9.58
CA SER A 322 27.20 -26.50 9.65
C SER A 322 27.30 -25.19 8.87
N LEU A 323 27.71 -24.12 9.57
CA LEU A 323 27.97 -22.81 8.96
C LEU A 323 29.21 -22.81 8.08
N ASP A 324 30.12 -23.76 8.26
CA ASP A 324 31.31 -23.90 7.43
C ASP A 324 30.93 -24.18 5.98
N LEU A 325 29.76 -24.81 5.75
CA LEU A 325 29.20 -25.01 4.41
C LEU A 325 28.90 -23.68 3.71
N LEU A 326 28.54 -22.65 4.46
CA LEU A 326 28.24 -21.32 3.93
C LEU A 326 29.52 -20.53 3.62
N ALA A 327 30.63 -20.80 4.31
CA ALA A 327 31.86 -20.01 4.21
C ALA A 327 32.50 -20.03 2.80
N GLY A 328 32.31 -21.11 2.04
CA GLY A 328 32.80 -21.19 0.65
C GLY A 328 31.98 -20.37 -0.35
N ARG A 329 30.71 -20.08 -0.03
CA ARG A 329 29.74 -19.46 -0.94
C ARG A 329 29.43 -18.00 -0.58
N PHE A 330 29.64 -17.62 0.68
CA PHE A 330 29.29 -16.32 1.21
C PHE A 330 30.46 -15.61 1.86
N SER A 331 30.61 -14.31 1.62
CA SER A 331 31.66 -13.49 2.23
C SER A 331 31.25 -12.01 2.32
N PRO A 332 30.96 -11.46 3.51
CA PRO A 332 30.83 -12.12 4.82
C PRO A 332 29.43 -12.74 5.06
N VAL A 333 29.29 -13.50 6.15
CA VAL A 333 27.99 -13.88 6.75
C VAL A 333 27.74 -13.01 7.98
N VAL A 334 26.68 -12.20 7.95
CA VAL A 334 26.31 -11.25 9.01
C VAL A 334 24.99 -11.70 9.64
N ARG A 335 24.90 -11.61 10.97
CA ARG A 335 23.69 -11.93 11.73
C ARG A 335 23.21 -10.72 12.51
N THR A 336 21.91 -10.48 12.49
CA THR A 336 21.27 -9.42 13.27
C THR A 336 19.92 -9.89 13.83
N GLN A 337 19.55 -9.31 14.98
CA GLN A 337 18.23 -9.46 15.56
C GLN A 337 17.24 -8.43 15.00
N ASP A 338 17.76 -7.34 14.42
CA ASP A 338 16.94 -6.28 13.84
C ASP A 338 16.56 -6.63 12.40
N ARG A 339 15.34 -6.27 12.00
CA ARG A 339 14.92 -6.34 10.59
C ARG A 339 15.68 -5.29 9.78
N ILE A 340 16.06 -5.64 8.56
CA ILE A 340 16.75 -4.72 7.64
C ILE A 340 15.77 -4.31 6.57
N GLY A 341 15.52 -3.00 6.47
CA GLY A 341 14.66 -2.44 5.43
C GLY A 341 13.51 -1.60 5.98
N PRO A 342 12.74 -0.95 5.11
CA PRO A 342 11.66 -0.07 5.51
C PRO A 342 10.45 -0.87 6.03
N SER A 343 10.51 -1.37 7.27
CA SER A 343 9.34 -1.97 7.92
C SER A 343 8.34 -0.90 8.41
N LYS A 344 7.91 -0.03 7.50
CA LYS A 344 6.70 0.78 7.64
C LYS A 344 5.78 0.41 6.47
N HIS A 345 5.36 -0.86 6.41
CA HIS A 345 4.21 -1.18 5.57
C HIS A 345 3.07 -0.26 6.00
N PRO A 346 2.34 0.37 5.07
CA PRO A 346 1.09 1.02 5.40
C PRO A 346 0.26 0.02 6.22
N THR A 347 -0.02 0.38 7.47
CA THR A 347 -1.02 -0.32 8.26
C THR A 347 -2.35 -0.04 7.58
N CYS A 348 -2.81 -0.96 6.73
CA CYS A 348 -4.11 -0.87 6.08
C CYS A 348 -5.22 -0.78 7.13
#